data_AF-A0A254NFY2-F1
#
_entry.id   AF-A0A254NFY2-F1
#
_cell.length_a   1.000
_cell.length_b   1.000
_cell.length_c   1.000
_cell.angle_alpha   90.00
_cell.angle_beta   90.00
_cell.angle_gamma   90.00
#
_symmetry.space_group_name_H-M   'P 1'
#
loop_
_entity.id
_entity.type
_entity.pdbx_description
1 polymer ?
#
loop_
_entity_poly.entity_id
_entity_poly.type
_entity_poly.pdbx_seq_one_letter_code
_entity_poly.pdbx_strand_id
1 'polypeptide(L)'
;MIALCPSHHSMADRGTWTKEELRTLKTEGEKSPIKGKLHWNLKNSVLNAGKNLIIAKNQISLRVLGNEIFALKENAKGQLTLNAQLWNSSGELIIRIIDNDILLAPNKEVNDFICNVSGNKIRIESRKNETYLEFMIKREKTKKLEGISFKEYGFLENEVPCINLKAKVINNAFDLVIQEKQIVLDFRRVGYDKTNISKFVVGPSGSLNIMFENQEFFHMG
;
A
#
# COMPACT_ATOMS: atom_id res chain seq x y z
N MET A 1 22.68 1.14 4.41
CA MET A 1 24.11 0.76 4.49
C MET A 1 24.15 -0.76 4.46
N ILE A 2 24.64 -1.38 3.38
CA ILE A 2 24.87 -2.83 3.36
C ILE A 2 26.29 -3.04 3.86
N ALA A 3 26.45 -3.61 5.04
CA ALA A 3 27.77 -3.96 5.56
C ALA A 3 28.24 -5.23 4.83
N LEU A 4 29.15 -5.08 3.87
CA LEU A 4 29.90 -6.19 3.31
C LEU A 4 31.11 -6.47 4.21
N CYS A 5 31.45 -7.74 4.40
CA CYS A 5 32.70 -8.08 5.08
C CYS A 5 33.91 -7.61 4.26
N PRO A 6 35.08 -7.41 4.88
CA PRO A 6 36.25 -6.81 4.22
C PRO A 6 36.65 -7.48 2.90
N SER A 7 36.46 -8.81 2.79
CA SER A 7 36.74 -9.58 1.58
C SER A 7 35.75 -9.35 0.44
N HIS A 8 34.46 -9.13 0.74
CA HIS A 8 33.46 -8.84 -0.29
C HIS A 8 33.39 -7.36 -0.64
N HIS A 9 33.84 -6.48 0.26
CA HIS A 9 34.01 -5.06 -0.03
C HIS A 9 35.06 -4.82 -1.13
N SER A 10 36.19 -5.54 -1.09
CA SER A 10 37.21 -5.45 -2.14
C SER A 10 36.77 -6.06 -3.47
N MET A 11 35.89 -7.08 -3.43
CA MET A 11 35.37 -7.75 -4.63
C MET A 11 34.24 -7.01 -5.34
N ALA A 12 33.39 -6.27 -4.60
CA ALA A 12 32.25 -5.57 -5.18
C ALA A 12 32.66 -4.37 -6.03
N ASP A 13 33.75 -3.69 -5.65
CA ASP A 13 34.19 -2.45 -6.29
C ASP A 13 35.21 -2.69 -7.41
N ARG A 14 35.99 -3.79 -7.36
CA ARG A 14 37.06 -4.16 -8.32
C ARG A 14 38.02 -3.02 -8.72
N GLY A 15 38.17 -1.98 -7.88
CA GLY A 15 38.99 -0.80 -8.22
C GLY A 15 38.38 0.08 -9.32
N THR A 16 37.07 -0.02 -9.55
CA THR A 16 36.33 0.81 -10.52
C THR A 16 36.30 2.28 -10.10
N TRP A 17 36.39 2.54 -8.79
CA TRP A 17 36.38 3.88 -8.21
C TRP A 17 37.59 4.08 -7.29
N THR A 18 38.18 5.26 -7.36
CA THR A 18 39.24 5.71 -6.44
C THR A 18 38.64 6.12 -5.08
N LYS A 19 39.48 6.16 -4.03
CA LYS A 19 39.03 6.60 -2.70
C LYS A 19 38.55 8.04 -2.71
N GLU A 20 39.15 8.88 -3.53
CA GLU A 20 38.81 10.28 -3.73
C GLU A 20 37.45 10.43 -4.41
N GLU A 21 37.15 9.62 -5.44
CA GLU A 21 35.83 9.58 -6.08
C GLU A 21 34.74 9.07 -5.11
N LEU A 22 35.02 8.05 -4.30
CA LEU A 22 34.09 7.56 -3.28
C LEU A 22 33.85 8.57 -2.17
N ARG A 23 34.86 9.38 -1.80
CA ARG A 23 34.69 10.49 -0.86
C ARG A 23 33.81 11.58 -1.47
N THR A 24 34.09 11.93 -2.74
CA THR A 24 33.33 12.91 -3.50
C THR A 24 31.86 12.52 -3.63
N LEU A 25 31.55 11.26 -3.99
CA LEU A 25 30.18 10.74 -4.04
C LEU A 25 29.45 10.78 -2.68
N LYS A 26 30.18 10.65 -1.57
CA LYS A 26 29.61 10.76 -0.21
C LYS A 26 29.36 12.21 0.20
N THR A 27 30.13 13.17 -0.31
CA THR A 27 30.01 14.60 0.01
C THR A 27 29.11 15.36 -0.97
N GLU A 28 29.13 15.01 -2.25
CA GLU A 28 28.34 15.62 -3.34
C GLU A 28 26.99 14.92 -3.53
N GLY A 29 26.54 14.16 -2.52
CA GLY A 29 25.36 13.31 -2.58
C GLY A 29 24.24 13.95 -3.39
N GLU A 30 23.82 13.25 -4.44
CA GLU A 30 22.78 13.71 -5.36
C GLU A 30 21.58 14.17 -4.52
N LYS A 31 21.31 15.49 -4.49
CA LYS A 31 20.24 16.07 -3.68
C LYS A 31 18.84 15.68 -4.15
N SER A 32 18.76 14.93 -5.24
CA SER A 32 17.51 14.35 -5.69
C SER A 32 16.96 13.44 -4.59
N PRO A 33 15.67 13.55 -4.24
CA PRO A 33 15.07 12.64 -3.29
C PRO A 33 15.26 11.20 -3.76
N ILE A 34 15.64 10.31 -2.85
CA ILE A 34 15.77 8.88 -3.13
C ILE A 34 14.42 8.39 -3.67
N LYS A 35 14.43 7.90 -4.92
CA LYS A 35 13.26 7.31 -5.57
C LYS A 35 13.41 5.80 -5.58
N GLY A 36 12.43 5.10 -5.02
CA GLY A 36 12.26 3.65 -5.18
C GLY A 36 11.13 3.37 -6.15
N LYS A 37 11.16 2.22 -6.84
CA LYS A 37 10.09 1.79 -7.73
C LYS A 37 9.69 0.34 -7.45
N LEU A 38 8.39 0.07 -7.42
CA LEU A 38 7.87 -1.29 -7.37
C LEU A 38 7.76 -1.84 -8.79
N HIS A 39 8.43 -2.96 -9.05
CA HIS A 39 8.39 -3.66 -10.34
C HIS A 39 7.16 -4.57 -10.46
N TRP A 40 6.00 -4.08 -10.06
CA TRP A 40 4.75 -4.83 -10.13
C TRP A 40 4.19 -4.79 -11.55
N ASN A 41 4.05 -5.98 -12.15
CA ASN A 41 3.42 -6.17 -13.46
C ASN A 41 2.16 -7.04 -13.28
N LEU A 42 1.23 -6.54 -12.48
CA LEU A 42 0.00 -7.26 -12.15
C LEU A 42 -1.10 -6.90 -13.14
N LYS A 43 -1.79 -7.92 -13.65
CA LYS A 43 -3.01 -7.83 -14.44
C LYS A 43 -4.03 -8.78 -13.83
N ASN A 44 -5.32 -8.54 -14.03
CA ASN A 44 -6.40 -9.43 -13.58
C ASN A 44 -6.11 -9.96 -12.17
N SER A 45 -6.15 -9.09 -11.17
CA SER A 45 -5.75 -9.42 -9.80
C SER A 45 -6.94 -9.32 -8.86
N VAL A 46 -6.81 -9.94 -7.70
CA VAL A 46 -7.78 -9.83 -6.60
C VAL A 46 -7.14 -9.05 -5.47
N LEU A 47 -7.85 -8.09 -4.92
CA LEU A 47 -7.49 -7.45 -3.66
C LEU A 47 -8.18 -8.20 -2.52
N ASN A 48 -7.43 -8.55 -1.48
CA ASN A 48 -7.95 -9.09 -0.23
C ASN A 48 -7.65 -8.11 0.92
N ALA A 49 -8.69 -7.52 1.49
CA ALA A 49 -8.62 -6.64 2.66
C ALA A 49 -9.57 -7.15 3.76
N GLY A 50 -9.03 -7.82 4.77
CA GLY A 50 -9.85 -8.35 5.88
C GLY A 50 -10.96 -9.30 5.45
N LYS A 51 -10.66 -10.25 4.56
CA LYS A 51 -11.61 -11.18 3.90
C LYS A 51 -12.59 -10.55 2.91
N ASN A 52 -12.51 -9.25 2.67
CA ASN A 52 -13.23 -8.64 1.55
C ASN A 52 -12.39 -8.84 0.29
N LEU A 53 -12.92 -9.64 -0.64
CA LEU A 53 -12.27 -9.93 -1.91
C LEU A 53 -12.89 -9.05 -3.00
N ILE A 54 -12.04 -8.31 -3.72
CA ILE A 54 -12.47 -7.40 -4.78
C ILE A 54 -11.65 -7.68 -6.04
N ILE A 55 -12.32 -7.75 -7.19
CA ILE A 55 -11.65 -7.85 -8.49
C ILE A 55 -10.96 -6.52 -8.81
N ALA A 56 -9.63 -6.49 -8.76
CA ALA A 56 -8.82 -5.33 -9.09
C ALA A 56 -8.74 -5.13 -10.61
N LYS A 57 -9.70 -4.36 -11.13
CA LYS A 57 -9.80 -3.92 -12.52
C LYS A 57 -10.08 -2.43 -12.60
N ASN A 58 -9.58 -1.76 -13.64
CA ASN A 58 -9.68 -0.32 -13.89
C ASN A 58 -9.10 0.55 -12.76
N GLN A 59 -9.84 0.72 -11.68
CA GLN A 59 -9.46 1.50 -10.51
C GLN A 59 -10.20 0.98 -9.29
N ILE A 60 -9.46 0.74 -8.21
CA ILE A 60 -9.99 0.50 -6.86
C ILE A 60 -9.34 1.48 -5.91
N SER A 61 -10.08 1.97 -4.93
CA SER A 61 -9.52 2.79 -3.85
C SER A 61 -10.14 2.45 -2.50
N LEU A 62 -9.32 2.58 -1.46
CA LEU A 62 -9.76 2.61 -0.07
C LEU A 62 -9.65 4.04 0.44
N ARG A 63 -10.79 4.62 0.82
CA ARG A 63 -10.87 5.96 1.38
C ARG A 63 -11.55 5.93 2.75
N VAL A 64 -11.06 6.75 3.67
CA VAL A 64 -11.66 6.95 5.00
C VAL A 64 -11.79 8.45 5.26
N LEU A 65 -13.01 8.93 5.48
CA LEU A 65 -13.33 10.37 5.61
C LEU A 65 -12.70 11.20 4.47
N GLY A 66 -12.80 10.71 3.23
CA GLY A 66 -12.22 11.34 2.04
C GLY A 66 -10.69 11.19 1.87
N ASN A 67 -9.97 10.63 2.83
CA ASN A 67 -8.53 10.38 2.72
C ASN A 67 -8.27 9.07 1.98
N GLU A 68 -7.61 9.13 0.81
CA GLU A 68 -7.25 7.95 0.03
C GLU A 68 -6.03 7.24 0.64
N ILE A 69 -6.30 6.15 1.37
CA ILE A 69 -5.26 5.34 2.02
C ILE A 69 -4.42 4.61 0.97
N PHE A 70 -5.09 4.00 -0.01
CA PHE A 70 -4.44 3.47 -1.19
C PHE A 70 -5.43 3.40 -2.37
N ALA A 71 -4.87 3.31 -3.57
CA ALA A 71 -5.57 2.98 -4.78
C ALA A 71 -4.73 2.04 -5.66
N LEU A 72 -5.40 1.15 -6.37
CA LEU A 72 -4.84 0.38 -7.47
C LEU A 72 -5.46 0.91 -8.76
N LYS A 73 -4.63 1.31 -9.72
CA LYS A 73 -5.11 1.88 -10.98
C LYS A 73 -4.47 1.17 -12.16
N GLU A 74 -5.25 0.86 -13.18
CA GLU A 74 -4.71 0.36 -14.44
C GLU A 74 -4.03 1.49 -15.21
N ASN A 75 -2.79 1.23 -15.63
CA ASN A 75 -2.07 2.08 -16.56
C ASN A 75 -2.49 1.79 -18.02
N ALA A 76 -1.95 2.57 -18.97
CA ALA A 76 -2.22 2.40 -20.39
C ALA A 76 -1.85 1.00 -20.97
N LYS A 77 -1.06 0.21 -20.24
CA LYS A 77 -0.68 -1.17 -20.61
C LYS A 77 -1.60 -2.23 -19.96
N GLY A 78 -2.64 -1.80 -19.25
CA GLY A 78 -3.56 -2.64 -18.48
C GLY A 78 -2.89 -3.31 -17.28
N GLN A 79 -1.87 -2.68 -16.70
CA GLN A 79 -1.18 -3.16 -15.50
C GLN A 79 -1.59 -2.32 -14.29
N LEU A 80 -1.77 -2.95 -13.14
CA LEU A 80 -2.09 -2.25 -11.90
C LEU A 80 -0.86 -1.54 -11.33
N THR A 81 -1.02 -0.25 -11.06
CA THR A 81 -0.08 0.59 -10.31
C THR A 81 -0.64 0.89 -8.92
N LEU A 82 0.24 0.88 -7.92
CA LEU A 82 -0.09 1.22 -6.54
C LEU A 82 0.07 2.72 -6.33
N ASN A 83 -0.96 3.32 -5.76
CA ASN A 83 -0.92 4.64 -5.14
C ASN A 83 -1.23 4.43 -3.65
N ALA A 84 -0.48 5.06 -2.75
CA ALA A 84 -0.70 4.90 -1.32
C ALA A 84 -0.22 6.11 -0.54
N GLN A 85 -0.85 6.37 0.59
CA GLN A 85 -0.50 7.47 1.49
C GLN A 85 -0.48 6.98 2.93
N LEU A 86 0.54 7.40 3.67
CA LEU A 86 0.64 7.14 5.11
C LEU A 86 0.84 8.47 5.81
N TRP A 87 0.07 8.70 6.87
CA TRP A 87 0.12 9.92 7.69
C TRP A 87 0.57 9.59 9.10
N ASN A 88 1.06 10.61 9.80
CA ASN A 88 1.26 10.54 11.23
C ASN A 88 -0.06 10.83 11.99
N SER A 89 -0.02 10.67 13.32
CA SER A 89 -1.18 10.91 14.18
C SER A 89 -1.70 12.36 14.14
N SER A 90 -0.85 13.32 13.77
CA SER A 90 -1.24 14.72 13.54
C SER A 90 -1.82 14.99 12.14
N GLY A 91 -1.92 13.99 11.27
CA GLY A 91 -2.49 14.11 9.93
C GLY A 91 -1.50 14.59 8.85
N GLU A 92 -0.21 14.66 9.16
CA GLU A 92 0.82 15.04 8.19
C GLU A 92 1.29 13.81 7.41
N LEU A 93 1.47 13.97 6.10
CA LEU A 93 1.93 12.91 5.21
C LEU A 93 3.39 12.51 5.53
N ILE A 94 3.64 11.23 5.73
CA ILE A 94 4.97 10.65 5.97
C ILE A 94 5.55 10.08 4.67
N ILE A 95 4.73 9.35 3.91
CA ILE A 95 5.14 8.72 2.66
C ILE A 95 4.00 8.76 1.64
N ARG A 96 4.38 8.82 0.38
CA ARG A 96 3.46 8.70 -0.74
C ARG A 96 4.02 7.72 -1.75
N ILE A 97 3.18 6.82 -2.24
CA ILE A 97 3.45 6.04 -3.45
C ILE A 97 2.57 6.63 -4.56
N ILE A 98 3.15 6.95 -5.70
CA ILE A 98 2.45 7.40 -6.91
C ILE A 98 2.85 6.49 -8.04
N ASP A 99 1.91 5.76 -8.61
CA ASP A 99 2.16 4.86 -9.73
C ASP A 99 3.37 3.91 -9.55
N ASN A 100 3.44 3.27 -8.39
CA ASN A 100 4.56 2.44 -7.91
C ASN A 100 5.87 3.19 -7.56
N ASP A 101 5.95 4.50 -7.78
CA ASP A 101 7.10 5.31 -7.39
C ASP A 101 6.94 5.77 -5.93
N ILE A 102 7.94 5.48 -5.12
CA ILE A 102 7.95 5.78 -3.69
C ILE A 102 8.57 7.16 -3.49
N LEU A 103 7.79 8.07 -2.92
CA LEU A 103 8.14 9.44 -2.62
C LEU A 103 8.09 9.64 -1.10
N LEU A 104 9.24 9.87 -0.49
CA LEU A 104 9.33 10.22 0.92
C LEU A 104 8.97 11.69 1.12
N ALA A 105 8.15 12.00 2.12
CA ALA A 105 7.88 13.39 2.45
C ALA A 105 9.17 14.04 3.02
N PRO A 106 9.58 15.22 2.53
CA PRO A 106 10.75 15.90 3.05
C PRO A 106 10.57 16.21 4.54
N ASN A 107 11.62 15.96 5.34
CA ASN A 107 11.67 16.23 6.78
C ASN A 107 10.76 15.36 7.67
N LYS A 108 10.32 14.17 7.21
CA LYS A 108 9.53 13.24 8.03
C LYS A 108 10.25 11.90 8.21
N GLU A 109 10.19 11.38 9.44
CA GLU A 109 10.79 10.10 9.80
C GLU A 109 9.87 8.94 9.41
N VAL A 110 10.21 8.25 8.30
CA VAL A 110 9.78 6.87 8.09
C VAL A 110 10.75 5.97 8.87
N ASN A 111 10.25 5.16 9.80
CA ASN A 111 11.12 4.32 10.62
C ASN A 111 11.69 3.17 9.80
N ASP A 112 10.84 2.50 9.02
CA ASP A 112 11.27 1.35 8.24
C ASP A 112 10.49 1.26 6.91
N PHE A 113 11.23 0.87 5.88
CA PHE A 113 10.71 0.52 4.57
C PHE A 113 11.25 -0.87 4.23
N ILE A 114 10.38 -1.86 4.34
CA ILE A 114 10.74 -3.27 4.14
C ILE A 114 10.20 -3.70 2.78
N CYS A 115 11.10 -4.06 1.87
CA CYS A 115 10.77 -4.73 0.63
C CYS A 115 11.56 -6.04 0.57
N ASN A 116 10.91 -7.15 0.23
CA ASN A 116 11.63 -8.41 0.08
C ASN A 116 12.28 -8.54 -1.30
N VAL A 117 13.24 -9.46 -1.42
CA VAL A 117 14.05 -9.64 -2.64
C VAL A 117 13.18 -9.95 -3.87
N SER A 118 12.08 -10.69 -3.69
CA SER A 118 11.14 -11.01 -4.78
C SER A 118 10.21 -9.85 -5.14
N GLY A 119 10.25 -8.73 -4.40
CA GLY A 119 9.41 -7.56 -4.63
C GLY A 119 7.92 -7.80 -4.44
N ASN A 120 7.50 -8.97 -3.93
CA ASN A 120 6.10 -9.32 -3.75
C ASN A 120 5.58 -8.95 -2.36
N LYS A 121 6.43 -8.42 -1.48
CA LYS A 121 6.02 -7.85 -0.19
C LYS A 121 6.65 -6.48 -0.03
N ILE A 122 5.80 -5.50 0.27
CA ILE A 122 6.23 -4.18 0.76
C ILE A 122 5.56 -3.92 2.09
N ARG A 123 6.29 -3.31 3.01
CA ARG A 123 5.76 -2.80 4.28
C ARG A 123 6.41 -1.46 4.58
N ILE A 124 5.59 -0.48 4.82
CA ILE A 124 5.99 0.85 5.27
C ILE A 124 5.49 1.00 6.68
N GLU A 125 6.35 1.37 7.63
CA GLU A 125 5.94 1.60 9.01
C GLU A 125 6.56 2.85 9.63
N SER A 126 5.76 3.52 10.45
CA SER A 126 6.22 4.50 11.41
C SER A 126 5.88 4.00 12.81
N ARG A 127 6.90 3.52 13.53
CA ARG A 127 6.80 3.01 14.90
C ARG A 127 6.38 4.11 15.87
N LYS A 128 6.88 5.32 15.66
CA LYS A 128 6.50 6.50 16.46
C LYS A 128 5.00 6.80 16.41
N ASN A 129 4.39 6.62 15.24
CA ASN A 129 2.96 6.86 15.00
C ASN A 129 2.12 5.58 15.08
N GLU A 130 2.75 4.45 15.39
CA GLU A 130 2.17 3.11 15.38
C GLU A 130 1.35 2.77 14.13
N THR A 131 1.76 3.31 12.98
CA THR A 131 1.04 3.17 11.70
C THR A 131 1.85 2.38 10.70
N TYR A 132 1.19 1.57 9.89
CA TYR A 132 1.83 0.84 8.80
C TYR A 132 0.88 0.56 7.63
N LEU A 133 1.47 0.38 6.46
CA LEU A 133 0.84 -0.21 5.28
C LEU A 133 1.68 -1.39 4.82
N GLU A 134 1.04 -2.53 4.60
CA GLU A 134 1.69 -3.73 4.10
C GLU A 134 0.87 -4.31 2.94
N PHE A 135 1.53 -4.53 1.82
CA PHE A 135 0.96 -5.19 0.65
C PHE A 135 1.78 -6.44 0.36
N MET A 136 1.09 -7.57 0.18
CA MET A 136 1.72 -8.86 -0.11
C MET A 136 1.01 -9.55 -1.26
N ILE A 137 1.74 -9.77 -2.34
CA ILE A 137 1.27 -10.44 -3.54
C ILE A 137 1.58 -11.93 -3.45
N LYS A 138 0.54 -12.75 -3.60
CA LYS A 138 0.65 -14.20 -3.73
C LYS A 138 -0.23 -14.67 -4.88
N ARG A 139 0.19 -15.71 -5.60
CA ARG A 139 -0.72 -16.40 -6.53
C ARG A 139 -1.59 -17.33 -5.70
N GLU A 140 -2.91 -17.16 -5.79
CA GLU A 140 -3.88 -17.97 -5.06
C GLU A 140 -4.76 -18.73 -6.04
N LYS A 141 -5.09 -19.97 -5.67
CA LYS A 141 -6.01 -20.80 -6.46
C LYS A 141 -7.39 -20.17 -6.44
N THR A 142 -8.02 -20.01 -7.61
CA THR A 142 -9.37 -19.41 -7.73
C THR A 142 -10.40 -20.12 -6.86
N LYS A 143 -10.28 -21.45 -6.72
CA LYS A 143 -11.13 -22.28 -5.83
C LYS A 143 -11.05 -21.92 -4.34
N LYS A 144 -9.96 -21.29 -3.88
CA LYS A 144 -9.80 -20.85 -2.48
C LYS A 144 -10.41 -19.45 -2.22
N LEU A 145 -10.73 -18.72 -3.28
CA LEU A 145 -11.25 -17.35 -3.23
C LEU A 145 -12.77 -17.40 -3.39
N GLU A 146 -13.43 -17.94 -2.36
CA GLU A 146 -14.89 -18.06 -2.33
C GLU A 146 -15.57 -16.69 -2.41
N GLY A 147 -16.74 -16.62 -3.04
CA GLY A 147 -17.52 -15.38 -3.19
C GLY A 147 -17.22 -14.55 -4.45
N ILE A 148 -16.29 -14.98 -5.31
CA ILE A 148 -15.98 -14.34 -6.60
C ILE A 148 -16.30 -15.27 -7.78
N SER A 149 -17.08 -14.77 -8.74
CA SER A 149 -17.33 -15.46 -10.02
C SER A 149 -16.24 -15.12 -11.04
N PHE A 150 -15.08 -15.78 -10.95
CA PHE A 150 -13.92 -15.51 -11.83
C PHE A 150 -14.23 -15.58 -13.34
N LYS A 151 -15.17 -16.45 -13.74
CA LYS A 151 -15.59 -16.59 -15.14
C LYS A 151 -16.23 -15.33 -15.70
N GLU A 152 -17.06 -14.63 -14.91
CA GLU A 152 -17.75 -13.41 -15.32
C GLU A 152 -16.77 -12.25 -15.58
N TYR A 153 -15.62 -12.26 -14.91
CA TYR A 153 -14.58 -11.25 -15.06
C TYR A 153 -13.48 -11.65 -16.06
N GLY A 154 -13.67 -12.73 -16.82
CA GLY A 154 -12.75 -13.17 -17.88
C GLY A 154 -11.45 -13.82 -17.37
N PHE A 155 -11.41 -14.26 -16.12
CA PHE A 155 -10.26 -14.98 -15.58
C PHE A 155 -10.31 -16.44 -16.04
N LEU A 156 -9.37 -16.82 -16.90
CA LEU A 156 -9.22 -18.18 -17.43
C LEU A 156 -8.18 -19.02 -16.66
N GLU A 157 -7.41 -18.38 -15.77
CA GLU A 157 -6.33 -19.03 -15.03
C GLU A 157 -6.84 -19.74 -13.77
N ASN A 158 -6.22 -20.89 -13.43
CA ASN A 158 -6.51 -21.62 -12.18
C ASN A 158 -5.95 -20.90 -10.94
N GLU A 159 -4.99 -19.99 -11.14
CA GLU A 159 -4.36 -19.20 -10.09
C GLU A 159 -4.29 -17.75 -10.51
N VAL A 160 -4.63 -16.85 -9.61
CA VAL A 160 -4.69 -15.41 -9.85
C VAL A 160 -3.78 -14.68 -8.87
N PRO A 161 -3.13 -13.58 -9.29
CA PRO A 161 -2.43 -12.72 -8.34
C PRO A 161 -3.43 -12.14 -7.33
N CYS A 162 -3.16 -12.36 -6.05
CA CYS A 162 -3.92 -11.88 -4.91
C CYS A 162 -3.05 -10.91 -4.10
N ILE A 163 -3.47 -9.65 -4.05
CA ILE A 163 -2.86 -8.57 -3.30
C ILE A 163 -3.50 -8.57 -1.91
N ASN A 164 -2.77 -9.02 -0.90
CA ASN A 164 -3.21 -9.00 0.48
C ASN A 164 -2.79 -7.68 1.12
N LEU A 165 -3.78 -6.93 1.60
CA LEU A 165 -3.57 -5.67 2.29
C LEU A 165 -3.68 -5.89 3.81
N LYS A 166 -2.67 -5.41 4.53
CA LYS A 166 -2.74 -5.17 5.97
C LYS A 166 -2.40 -3.70 6.23
N ALA A 167 -3.13 -3.08 7.13
CA ALA A 167 -2.94 -1.67 7.43
C ALA A 167 -3.24 -1.39 8.90
N LYS A 168 -2.51 -0.43 9.48
CA LYS A 168 -2.92 0.27 10.69
C LYS A 168 -2.68 1.74 10.42
N VAL A 169 -3.73 2.54 10.26
CA VAL A 169 -3.63 3.98 10.04
C VAL A 169 -4.21 4.67 11.26
N ILE A 170 -3.39 5.47 11.94
CA ILE A 170 -3.80 6.31 13.06
C ILE A 170 -3.75 7.74 12.57
N ASN A 171 -4.89 8.41 12.55
CA ASN A 171 -5.04 9.78 12.08
C ASN A 171 -5.80 10.60 13.15
N ASN A 172 -5.68 11.93 13.12
CA ASN A 172 -6.37 12.79 14.09
C ASN A 172 -7.90 12.58 14.09
N ALA A 173 -8.48 12.19 12.96
CA ALA A 173 -9.91 11.99 12.80
C ALA A 173 -10.37 10.53 12.97
N PHE A 174 -9.53 9.55 12.65
CA PHE A 174 -9.93 8.14 12.63
C PHE A 174 -8.76 7.19 12.91
N ASP A 175 -9.10 5.98 13.36
CA ASP A 175 -8.20 4.83 13.31
C ASP A 175 -8.77 3.77 12.36
N LEU A 176 -7.93 3.23 11.49
CA LEU A 176 -8.22 2.13 10.58
C LEU A 176 -7.28 0.97 10.87
N VAL A 177 -7.82 -0.23 11.03
CA VAL A 177 -7.02 -1.46 11.13
C VAL A 177 -7.57 -2.51 10.16
N ILE A 178 -6.75 -2.91 9.19
CA ILE A 178 -7.02 -4.02 8.27
C ILE A 178 -6.16 -5.20 8.69
N GLN A 179 -6.83 -6.25 9.17
CA GLN A 179 -6.22 -7.50 9.58
C GLN A 179 -6.58 -8.61 8.59
N GLU A 180 -6.18 -9.85 8.88
CA GLU A 180 -6.46 -10.98 7.99
C GLU A 180 -7.94 -11.30 7.84
N LYS A 181 -8.76 -11.00 8.85
CA LYS A 181 -10.16 -11.46 8.92
C LYS A 181 -11.18 -10.33 9.01
N GLN A 182 -10.74 -9.08 9.16
CA GLN A 182 -11.64 -7.96 9.42
C GLN A 182 -10.99 -6.62 9.07
N ILE A 183 -11.86 -5.64 8.84
CA ILE A 183 -11.54 -4.22 8.79
C ILE A 183 -12.20 -3.59 10.01
N VAL A 184 -11.43 -2.87 10.81
CA VAL A 184 -11.90 -2.14 11.99
C VAL A 184 -11.71 -0.66 11.75
N LEU A 185 -12.76 0.12 11.98
CA LEU A 185 -12.76 1.57 11.92
C LEU A 185 -13.16 2.12 13.29
N ASP A 186 -12.46 3.15 13.74
CA ASP A 186 -12.77 3.89 14.95
C ASP A 186 -12.82 5.40 14.64
N PHE A 187 -13.96 6.00 14.92
CA PHE A 187 -14.24 7.41 14.67
C PHE A 187 -14.56 8.18 15.96
N ARG A 188 -14.27 7.62 17.14
CA ARG A 188 -14.59 8.26 18.42
C ARG A 188 -13.96 9.64 18.59
N ARG A 189 -12.82 9.90 17.91
CA ARG A 189 -12.11 11.20 17.93
C ARG A 189 -12.90 12.36 17.31
N VAL A 190 -13.83 12.05 16.41
CA VAL A 190 -14.69 13.04 15.74
C VAL A 190 -16.14 12.94 16.25
N GLY A 191 -16.37 12.29 17.39
CA GLY A 191 -17.67 12.23 18.06
C GLY A 191 -18.68 11.27 17.42
N TYR A 192 -18.26 10.43 16.48
CA TYR A 192 -19.16 9.45 15.88
C TYR A 192 -19.28 8.20 16.75
N ASP A 193 -20.51 7.94 17.20
CA ASP A 193 -20.90 6.67 17.83
C ASP A 193 -21.44 5.70 16.76
N LYS A 194 -21.13 4.41 16.91
CA LYS A 194 -21.58 3.32 16.03
C LYS A 194 -23.11 3.25 15.96
N THR A 195 -23.80 3.70 17.01
CA THR A 195 -25.26 3.76 17.10
C THR A 195 -25.90 4.65 16.03
N ASN A 196 -25.14 5.58 15.43
CA ASN A 196 -25.63 6.55 14.45
C ASN A 196 -25.36 6.15 12.98
N ILE A 197 -24.66 5.04 12.72
CA ILE A 197 -24.38 4.57 11.35
C ILE A 197 -25.63 3.91 10.77
N SER A 198 -26.34 4.64 9.91
CA SER A 198 -27.68 4.23 9.46
C SER A 198 -27.74 3.48 8.14
N LYS A 199 -26.70 3.54 7.28
CA LYS A 199 -26.75 2.95 5.93
C LYS A 199 -25.38 2.45 5.44
N PHE A 200 -25.33 1.22 4.94
CA PHE A 200 -24.24 0.70 4.12
C PHE A 200 -24.78 0.40 2.72
N VAL A 201 -24.00 0.73 1.69
CA VAL A 201 -24.34 0.46 0.30
C VAL A 201 -23.26 -0.45 -0.29
N VAL A 202 -23.69 -1.59 -0.84
CA VAL A 202 -22.82 -2.44 -1.65
C VAL A 202 -23.09 -2.09 -3.11
N GLY A 203 -22.08 -1.55 -3.78
CA GLY A 203 -22.16 -1.18 -5.18
C GLY A 203 -22.09 -2.39 -6.12
N PRO A 204 -22.44 -2.20 -7.40
CA PRO A 204 -22.52 -3.28 -8.39
C PRO A 204 -21.17 -3.97 -8.68
N SER A 205 -20.04 -3.33 -8.33
CA SER A 205 -18.69 -3.90 -8.43
C SER A 205 -18.21 -4.61 -7.16
N GLY A 206 -19.08 -4.78 -6.15
CA GLY A 206 -18.68 -5.24 -4.82
C GLY A 206 -18.02 -4.16 -3.97
N SER A 207 -18.10 -2.89 -4.39
CA SER A 207 -17.60 -1.75 -3.63
C SER A 207 -18.42 -1.56 -2.34
N LEU A 208 -17.77 -1.46 -1.19
CA LEU A 208 -18.40 -1.10 0.07
C LEU A 208 -18.31 0.41 0.29
N ASN A 209 -19.46 1.08 0.37
CA ASN A 209 -19.53 2.48 0.72
C ASN A 209 -20.38 2.67 1.99
N ILE A 210 -19.84 3.40 2.96
CA ILE A 210 -20.53 3.81 4.19
C ILE A 210 -20.69 5.32 4.13
N MET A 211 -21.94 5.77 4.18
CA MET A 211 -22.32 7.18 4.14
C MET A 211 -22.97 7.58 5.46
N PHE A 212 -22.69 8.79 5.95
CA PHE A 212 -23.36 9.40 7.09
C PHE A 212 -23.61 10.87 6.78
N GLU A 213 -24.85 11.34 6.93
CA GLU A 213 -25.27 12.73 6.63
C GLU A 213 -24.81 13.24 5.25
N ASN A 214 -24.89 12.39 4.22
CA ASN A 214 -24.42 12.65 2.84
C ASN A 214 -22.90 12.82 2.67
N GLN A 215 -22.10 12.52 3.70
CA GLN A 215 -20.65 12.47 3.64
C GLN A 215 -20.15 11.02 3.49
N GLU A 216 -19.15 10.81 2.62
CA GLU A 216 -18.46 9.51 2.49
C GLU A 216 -17.56 9.28 3.71
N PHE A 217 -17.87 8.24 4.48
CA PHE A 217 -17.10 7.85 5.66
C PHE A 217 -16.06 6.80 5.35
N PHE A 218 -16.45 5.84 4.53
CA PHE A 218 -15.60 4.75 4.13
C PHE A 218 -15.98 4.33 2.73
N HIS A 219 -14.99 4.17 1.87
CA HIS A 219 -15.16 3.59 0.55
C HIS A 219 -14.09 2.55 0.32
N MET A 220 -14.48 1.39 -0.18
CA MET A 220 -13.58 0.35 -0.62
C MET A 220 -14.13 -0.30 -1.87
N GLY A 221 -13.54 -0.01 -3.03
CA GLY A 221 -13.93 -0.57 -4.32
C GLY A 221 -13.55 0.30 -5.49
#